data_AF-A0A5P9HQT9-F1
#
_entry.id   AF-A0A5P9HQT9-F1
#
_cell.length_a   1.000
_cell.length_b   1.000
_cell.length_c   1.000
_cell.angle_alpha   90.00
_cell.angle_beta   90.00
_cell.angle_gamma   90.00
#
_symmetry.space_group_name_H-M   'P 1'
#
loop_
_entity.id
_entity.type
_entity.pdbx_description
1 polymer ?
#
loop_
_entity_poly.entity_id
_entity_poly.type
_entity_poly.pdbx_seq_one_letter_code
_entity_poly.pdbx_strand_id
1 'polypeptide(L)'
;MEENSIGQLRRKQLLFINLALGIIFFIIPVFAVFEIKLFYLTLFSLVVLLVTFVEQITKVSFLDKFFPFMKAIEEHEKEKLGIAEHKKQKRVVIISEVVVIFVLMLQVESMYHQAVVMDFPMAVFILITLLVLGLVINIAHFLRVRKIDRAPSPENLKGYTMKSLAVQISVGVIIGFLLTVGIITWAIHSSAQW
;
A
#
# COMPACT_ATOMS: atom_id res chain seq x y z
N MET A 1 17.09 -20.42 10.45
CA MET A 1 17.68 -19.53 9.42
C MET A 1 18.80 -18.72 10.07
N GLU A 2 19.99 -18.69 9.48
CA GLU A 2 21.08 -17.86 10.02
C GLU A 2 20.75 -16.37 9.91
N GLU A 3 21.19 -15.55 10.86
CA GLU A 3 20.89 -14.11 10.92
C GLU A 3 21.35 -13.35 9.64
N ASN A 4 22.48 -13.77 9.06
CA ASN A 4 22.99 -13.25 7.79
C ASN A 4 22.06 -13.53 6.60
N SER A 5 21.26 -14.59 6.65
CA SER A 5 20.31 -14.94 5.58
C SER A 5 19.06 -14.06 5.58
N ILE A 6 18.54 -13.69 6.77
CA ILE A 6 17.36 -12.81 6.90
C ILE A 6 17.68 -11.40 6.42
N GLY A 7 18.85 -10.87 6.76
CA GLY A 7 19.27 -9.54 6.31
C GLY A 7 19.27 -9.40 4.77
N GLN A 8 19.70 -10.43 4.05
CA GLN A 8 19.66 -10.45 2.58
C GLN A 8 18.22 -10.47 2.05
N LEU A 9 17.33 -11.25 2.68
CA LEU A 9 15.91 -11.26 2.31
C LEU A 9 15.26 -9.90 2.52
N ARG A 10 15.52 -9.23 3.66
CA ARG A 10 14.99 -7.88 3.95
C ARG A 10 15.45 -6.84 2.93
N ARG A 11 16.70 -6.92 2.45
CA ARG A 11 17.20 -6.06 1.37
C ARG A 11 16.47 -6.31 0.05
N LYS A 12 16.25 -7.57 -0.32
CA LYS A 12 15.46 -7.92 -1.52
C LYS A 12 14.02 -7.41 -1.42
N GLN A 13 13.39 -7.54 -0.25
CA GLN A 13 12.06 -7.01 0.01
C GLN A 13 11.99 -5.49 -0.13
N LEU A 14 12.95 -4.78 0.46
CA LEU A 14 13.02 -3.32 0.36
C LEU A 14 13.23 -2.86 -1.09
N LEU A 15 14.12 -3.55 -1.84
CA LEU A 15 14.34 -3.28 -3.25
C LEU A 15 13.07 -3.53 -4.07
N PHE A 16 12.37 -4.64 -3.81
CA PHE A 16 11.12 -4.98 -4.49
C PHE A 16 10.02 -3.93 -4.26
N ILE A 17 9.81 -3.52 -3.00
CA ILE A 17 8.82 -2.48 -2.65
C ILE A 17 9.17 -1.15 -3.34
N ASN A 18 10.43 -0.72 -3.28
CA ASN A 18 10.84 0.55 -3.88
C ASN A 18 10.84 0.51 -5.42
N LEU A 19 11.15 -0.64 -6.03
CA LEU A 19 11.02 -0.82 -7.47
C LEU A 19 9.54 -0.73 -7.90
N ALA A 20 8.63 -1.38 -7.16
CA ALA A 20 7.20 -1.28 -7.43
C ALA A 20 6.69 0.16 -7.30
N LEU A 21 7.10 0.89 -6.26
CA LEU A 21 6.82 2.32 -6.12
C LEU A 21 7.38 3.12 -7.30
N GLY A 22 8.64 2.88 -7.68
CA GLY A 22 9.29 3.56 -8.81
C GLY A 22 8.56 3.35 -10.14
N ILE A 23 8.05 2.14 -10.40
CA ILE A 23 7.22 1.85 -11.58
C ILE A 23 5.94 2.69 -11.55
N ILE A 24 5.25 2.77 -10.41
CA ILE A 24 4.04 3.60 -10.26
C ILE A 24 4.38 5.07 -10.51
N PHE A 25 5.48 5.57 -9.94
CA PHE A 25 5.98 6.93 -10.17
C PHE A 25 6.21 7.25 -11.64
N PHE A 26 6.65 6.27 -12.44
CA PHE A 26 6.86 6.43 -13.86
C PHE A 26 5.55 6.40 -14.67
N ILE A 27 4.58 5.58 -14.25
CA ILE A 27 3.29 5.44 -14.96
C ILE A 27 2.46 6.73 -14.89
N ILE A 28 2.46 7.45 -13.76
CA ILE A 28 1.62 8.65 -13.58
C ILE A 28 1.91 9.75 -14.63
N PRO A 29 3.16 10.18 -14.86
CA PRO A 29 3.48 11.14 -15.93
C PRO A 29 3.08 10.66 -17.33
N VAL A 30 3.23 9.36 -17.62
CA VAL A 30 2.82 8.80 -18.92
C VAL A 30 1.32 9.00 -19.12
N PHE A 31 0.51 8.71 -18.10
CA PHE A 31 -0.94 8.93 -18.18
C PHE A 31 -1.29 10.40 -18.42
N ALA A 32 -0.54 11.33 -17.83
CA ALA A 32 -0.73 12.76 -18.01
C ALA A 32 -0.35 13.24 -19.43
N VAL A 33 0.79 12.79 -19.95
CA VAL A 33 1.28 13.15 -21.29
C VAL A 33 0.36 12.64 -22.39
N PHE A 34 -0.19 11.43 -22.23
CA PHE A 34 -1.09 10.82 -23.20
C PHE A 34 -2.57 11.10 -22.92
N GLU A 35 -2.89 11.97 -21.96
CA GLU A 35 -4.27 12.34 -21.60
C GLU A 35 -5.16 11.11 -21.36
N ILE A 36 -4.60 10.09 -20.72
CA ILE A 36 -5.32 8.85 -20.45
C ILE A 36 -6.35 9.13 -19.35
N LYS A 37 -7.59 8.68 -19.58
CA LYS A 37 -8.68 8.80 -18.60
C LYS A 37 -8.29 8.11 -17.29
N LEU A 38 -8.50 8.81 -16.18
CA LEU A 38 -8.22 8.31 -14.84
C LEU A 38 -8.99 7.01 -14.55
N PHE A 39 -10.17 6.86 -15.15
CA PHE A 39 -10.97 5.63 -15.15
C PHE A 39 -10.14 4.37 -15.42
N TYR A 40 -9.26 4.37 -16.43
CA TYR A 40 -8.49 3.19 -16.79
C TYR A 40 -7.45 2.83 -15.72
N LEU A 41 -6.82 3.82 -15.09
CA LEU A 41 -5.88 3.59 -13.99
C LEU A 41 -6.58 3.01 -12.77
N THR A 42 -7.74 3.57 -12.41
CA THR A 42 -8.56 3.10 -11.29
C THR A 42 -9.08 1.69 -11.54
N LEU A 43 -9.58 1.42 -12.75
CA LEU A 43 -10.05 0.09 -13.16
C LEU A 43 -8.92 -0.94 -13.13
N PHE A 44 -7.75 -0.61 -13.68
CA PHE A 44 -6.58 -1.48 -13.62
C PHE A 44 -6.19 -1.80 -12.17
N SER A 45 -6.16 -0.80 -11.30
CA SER A 45 -5.84 -0.96 -9.87
C SER A 45 -6.85 -1.87 -9.17
N LEU A 46 -8.14 -1.72 -9.48
CA LEU A 46 -9.22 -2.57 -8.97
C LEU A 46 -9.03 -4.03 -9.42
N VAL A 47 -8.72 -4.27 -10.70
CA VAL A 47 -8.47 -5.63 -11.21
C VAL A 47 -7.28 -6.26 -10.51
N VAL A 48 -6.18 -5.53 -10.34
CA VAL A 48 -4.99 -6.01 -9.61
C VAL A 48 -5.36 -6.40 -8.18
N LEU A 49 -6.10 -5.56 -7.46
CA LEU A 49 -6.51 -5.87 -6.09
C LEU A 49 -7.49 -7.04 -6.00
N LEU A 50 -8.38 -7.20 -6.96
CA LEU A 50 -9.27 -8.38 -7.02
C LEU A 50 -8.46 -9.67 -7.21
N VAL A 51 -7.41 -9.65 -8.05
CA VAL A 51 -6.52 -10.79 -8.22
C VAL A 51 -5.79 -11.10 -6.91
N THR A 52 -5.20 -10.11 -6.25
CA THR A 52 -4.49 -10.32 -4.97
C THR A 52 -5.42 -10.79 -3.85
N PHE A 53 -6.67 -10.33 -3.85
CA PHE A 53 -7.69 -10.78 -2.91
C PHE A 53 -8.07 -12.25 -3.14
N VAL A 54 -8.26 -12.65 -4.40
CA VAL A 54 -8.53 -14.06 -4.76
C VAL A 54 -7.36 -14.96 -4.37
N GLU A 55 -6.11 -14.55 -4.61
CA GLU A 55 -4.92 -15.28 -4.17
C GLU A 55 -4.92 -15.51 -2.65
N GLN A 56 -5.29 -14.48 -1.87
CA GLN A 56 -5.32 -14.56 -0.41
C GLN A 56 -6.41 -15.50 0.12
N ILE A 57 -7.61 -15.49 -0.48
CA ILE A 57 -8.72 -16.37 -0.06
C ILE A 57 -8.44 -17.82 -0.45
N THR A 58 -7.96 -18.04 -1.67
CA THR A 58 -7.63 -19.38 -2.18
C THR A 58 -6.35 -19.93 -1.55
N LYS A 59 -5.53 -19.08 -0.92
CA LYS A 59 -4.19 -19.39 -0.40
C LYS A 59 -3.24 -19.90 -1.48
N VAL A 60 -3.52 -19.58 -2.74
CA VAL A 60 -2.67 -19.88 -3.88
C VAL A 60 -1.99 -18.58 -4.25
N SER A 61 -0.70 -18.47 -3.94
CA SER A 61 0.09 -17.31 -4.38
C SER A 61 0.79 -17.63 -5.69
N PHE A 62 0.49 -16.86 -6.74
CA PHE A 62 1.29 -16.90 -7.96
C PHE A 62 2.66 -16.28 -7.72
N LEU A 63 2.72 -15.23 -6.89
CA LEU A 63 3.94 -14.51 -6.55
C LEU A 63 4.97 -15.39 -5.82
N ASP A 64 4.56 -16.39 -5.04
CA ASP A 64 5.48 -17.33 -4.39
C ASP A 64 6.37 -18.08 -5.39
N LYS A 65 5.87 -18.34 -6.61
CA LYS A 65 6.64 -19.03 -7.65
C LYS A 65 7.68 -18.11 -8.29
N PHE A 66 7.37 -16.82 -8.44
CA PHE A 66 8.25 -15.84 -9.07
C PHE A 66 9.24 -15.20 -8.09
N PHE A 67 8.82 -15.05 -6.83
CA PHE A 67 9.55 -14.35 -5.79
C PHE A 67 9.65 -15.22 -4.51
N PRO A 68 10.42 -16.32 -4.55
CA PRO A 68 10.52 -17.26 -3.41
C PRO A 68 11.06 -16.60 -2.13
N PHE A 69 11.79 -15.48 -2.26
CA PHE A 69 12.27 -14.71 -1.11
C PHE A 69 11.13 -14.10 -0.28
N MET A 70 9.98 -13.78 -0.88
CA MET A 70 8.81 -13.26 -0.16
C MET A 70 8.18 -14.33 0.72
N LYS A 71 8.10 -15.55 0.21
CA LYS A 71 7.63 -16.71 0.97
C LYS A 71 8.51 -17.01 2.18
N ALA A 72 9.83 -16.99 2.00
CA ALA A 72 10.79 -17.19 3.10
C ALA A 72 10.66 -16.11 4.19
N ILE A 73 10.38 -14.85 3.81
CA ILE A 73 10.09 -13.77 4.77
C ILE A 73 8.78 -14.04 5.50
N GLU A 74 7.74 -14.46 4.79
CA GLU A 74 6.44 -14.76 5.40
C GLU A 74 6.53 -15.90 6.43
N GLU A 75 7.24 -16.97 6.09
CA GLU A 75 7.48 -18.10 7.00
C GLU A 75 8.24 -17.62 8.25
N HIS A 76 9.30 -16.84 8.08
CA HIS A 76 10.04 -16.25 9.20
C HIS A 76 9.17 -15.35 10.08
N GLU A 77 8.36 -14.46 9.49
CA GLU A 77 7.49 -13.58 10.27
C GLU A 77 6.39 -14.35 11.00
N LYS A 78 5.86 -15.41 10.38
CA LYS A 78 4.89 -16.31 11.01
C LYS A 78 5.48 -17.02 12.21
N GLU A 79 6.73 -17.48 12.12
CA GLU A 79 7.46 -18.08 13.25
C GLU A 79 7.65 -17.07 14.40
N LYS A 80 8.06 -15.84 14.08
CA LYS A 80 8.33 -14.79 15.08
C LYS A 80 7.05 -14.28 15.75
N LEU A 81 5.97 -14.07 14.99
CA LEU A 81 4.69 -13.58 15.50
C LEU A 81 3.91 -14.65 16.26
N GLY A 82 4.12 -15.92 15.92
CA GLY A 82 3.27 -17.02 16.36
C GLY A 82 1.95 -17.10 15.60
N ILE A 83 1.35 -18.29 15.60
CA ILE A 83 0.20 -18.65 14.76
C ILE A 83 -1.00 -17.72 14.99
N ALA A 84 -1.31 -17.41 16.26
CA ALA A 84 -2.48 -16.61 16.61
C ALA A 84 -2.38 -15.16 16.13
N GLU A 85 -1.23 -14.53 16.30
CA GLU A 85 -1.02 -13.14 15.92
C GLU A 85 -0.87 -13.01 14.40
N HIS A 86 -0.17 -13.95 13.75
CA HIS A 86 -0.08 -14.01 12.30
C HIS A 86 -1.46 -14.17 11.62
N LYS A 87 -2.35 -14.99 12.19
CA LYS A 87 -3.73 -15.14 11.69
C LYS A 87 -4.53 -13.84 11.82
N LYS A 88 -4.36 -13.08 12.91
CA LYS A 88 -4.98 -11.75 13.04
C LYS A 88 -4.45 -10.80 11.98
N GLN A 89 -3.14 -10.80 11.76
CA GLN A 89 -2.52 -9.95 10.75
C GLN A 89 -3.06 -10.23 9.35
N LYS A 90 -3.15 -11.50 8.94
CA LYS A 90 -3.76 -11.89 7.65
C LYS A 90 -5.22 -11.44 7.55
N ARG A 91 -6.00 -11.57 8.63
CA ARG A 91 -7.39 -11.07 8.65
C ARG A 91 -7.47 -9.56 8.48
N VAL A 92 -6.58 -8.81 9.13
CA VAL A 92 -6.52 -7.34 8.97
C VAL A 92 -6.20 -6.97 7.52
N VAL A 93 -5.21 -7.61 6.90
CA VAL A 93 -4.87 -7.38 5.49
C VAL A 93 -6.08 -7.61 4.58
N ILE A 94 -6.76 -8.75 4.73
CA ILE A 94 -7.95 -9.09 3.93
C ILE A 94 -9.06 -8.04 4.13
N ILE A 95 -9.35 -7.64 5.37
CA ILE A 95 -10.40 -6.64 5.65
C ILE A 95 -10.01 -5.29 5.03
N SER A 96 -8.77 -4.85 5.19
CA SER A 96 -8.28 -3.60 4.61
C SER A 96 -8.38 -3.62 3.08
N GLU A 97 -8.03 -4.73 2.44
CA GLU A 97 -8.14 -4.88 1.00
C GLU A 97 -9.60 -4.84 0.51
N VAL A 98 -10.53 -5.49 1.22
CA VAL A 98 -11.97 -5.40 0.91
C VAL A 98 -12.47 -3.96 0.96
N VAL A 99 -12.04 -3.18 1.97
CA VAL A 99 -12.41 -1.76 2.08
C VAL A 99 -11.88 -0.98 0.87
N VAL A 100 -10.62 -1.20 0.48
CA VAL A 100 -10.03 -0.51 -0.69
C VAL A 100 -10.73 -0.92 -1.98
N ILE A 101 -11.01 -2.21 -2.18
CA ILE A 101 -11.77 -2.72 -3.33
C ILE A 101 -13.12 -2.02 -3.42
N PHE A 102 -13.87 -1.96 -2.30
CA PHE A 102 -15.17 -1.30 -2.27
C PHE A 102 -15.08 0.18 -2.65
N VAL A 103 -14.10 0.90 -2.12
CA VAL A 103 -13.86 2.31 -2.47
C VAL A 103 -13.52 2.48 -3.94
N LEU A 104 -12.65 1.64 -4.50
CA LEU A 104 -12.31 1.70 -5.92
C LEU A 104 -13.50 1.35 -6.82
N MET A 105 -14.37 0.41 -6.41
CA MET A 105 -15.61 0.11 -7.15
C MET A 105 -16.52 1.34 -7.24
N LEU A 106 -16.75 2.02 -6.11
CA LEU A 106 -17.52 3.27 -6.08
C LEU A 106 -16.86 4.35 -6.96
N GLN A 107 -15.52 4.43 -6.94
CA GLN A 107 -14.79 5.39 -7.75
C GLN A 107 -14.92 5.08 -9.25
N VAL A 108 -14.78 3.82 -9.66
CA VAL A 108 -14.97 3.37 -11.05
C VAL A 108 -16.39 3.69 -11.54
N GLU A 109 -17.41 3.39 -10.72
CA GLU A 109 -18.81 3.72 -11.04
C GLU A 109 -19.00 5.23 -11.23
N SER A 110 -18.48 6.04 -10.30
CA SER A 110 -18.58 7.50 -10.39
C SER A 110 -17.92 8.09 -11.64
N MET A 111 -16.83 7.47 -12.11
CA MET A 111 -16.05 7.93 -13.26
C MET A 111 -16.54 7.38 -14.60
N TYR A 112 -17.41 6.38 -14.62
CA TYR A 112 -17.79 5.66 -15.85
C TYR A 112 -18.36 6.58 -16.95
N HIS A 113 -19.11 7.60 -16.56
CA HIS A 113 -19.67 8.60 -17.48
C HIS A 113 -18.90 9.93 -17.49
N GLN A 114 -17.84 10.06 -16.70
CA GLN A 114 -17.07 11.30 -16.59
C GLN A 114 -15.84 11.25 -17.52
N ALA A 115 -15.58 12.35 -18.22
CA ALA A 115 -14.37 12.51 -19.03
C ALA A 115 -13.20 13.08 -18.21
N VAL A 116 -12.97 12.54 -17.01
CA VAL A 116 -11.83 12.99 -16.18
C VAL A 116 -10.55 12.42 -16.76
N VAL A 117 -9.81 13.30 -17.43
CA VAL A 117 -8.47 13.06 -17.95
C VAL A 117 -7.45 13.44 -16.88
N MET A 118 -6.37 12.67 -16.79
CA MET A 118 -5.24 13.06 -15.95
C MET A 118 -4.51 14.24 -16.63
N ASP A 119 -4.66 15.44 -16.07
CA ASP A 119 -3.90 16.61 -16.49
C ASP A 119 -2.60 16.77 -15.69
N PHE A 120 -1.75 17.73 -16.10
CA PHE A 120 -0.46 17.94 -15.44
C PHE A 120 -0.59 18.37 -13.96
N PRO A 121 -1.46 19.32 -13.58
CA PRO A 121 -1.68 19.65 -12.16
C PRO A 121 -2.13 18.45 -11.32
N MET A 122 -3.08 17.66 -11.82
CA MET A 122 -3.56 16.45 -11.14
C MET A 122 -2.45 15.41 -11.02
N ALA A 123 -1.65 15.20 -12.07
CA ALA A 123 -0.52 14.28 -12.05
C ALA A 123 0.52 14.71 -11.00
N VAL A 124 0.86 15.99 -10.93
CA VAL A 124 1.76 16.53 -9.89
C VAL A 124 1.20 16.29 -8.49
N PHE A 125 -0.10 16.54 -8.29
CA PHE A 125 -0.76 16.27 -7.02
C PHE A 125 -0.71 14.79 -6.61
N ILE A 126 -0.99 13.88 -7.56
CA ILE A 126 -0.90 12.44 -7.35
C ILE A 126 0.54 12.03 -7.02
N LEU A 127 1.54 12.56 -7.73
CA LEU A 127 2.96 12.28 -7.48
C LEU A 127 3.43 12.71 -6.09
N ILE A 128 3.03 13.90 -5.65
CA ILE A 128 3.32 14.39 -4.29
C ILE A 128 2.66 13.46 -3.26
N THR A 129 1.40 13.08 -3.49
CA THR A 129 0.67 12.16 -2.63
C THR A 129 1.38 10.80 -2.54
N LEU A 130 1.80 10.24 -3.68
CA LEU A 130 2.57 8.99 -3.75
C LEU A 130 3.93 9.12 -3.06
N LEU A 131 4.57 10.28 -3.08
CA LEU A 131 5.84 10.52 -2.39
C LEU A 131 5.67 10.47 -0.88
N VAL A 132 4.65 11.17 -0.38
CA VAL A 132 4.30 11.15 1.05
C VAL A 132 3.95 9.73 1.48
N LEU A 133 3.08 9.04 0.73
CA LEU A 133 2.70 7.66 1.03
C LEU A 133 3.90 6.70 0.93
N GLY A 134 4.77 6.84 -0.07
CA GLY A 134 5.97 6.03 -0.24
C GLY A 134 6.95 6.19 0.93
N LEU A 135 7.09 7.40 1.46
CA LEU A 135 7.88 7.66 2.67
C LEU A 135 7.26 6.98 3.90
N VAL A 136 5.93 7.10 4.07
CA VAL A 136 5.20 6.42 5.16
C VAL A 136 5.33 4.91 5.07
N ILE A 137 5.20 4.32 3.87
CA ILE A 137 5.36 2.89 3.62
C ILE A 137 6.77 2.43 4.00
N ASN A 138 7.81 3.16 3.58
CA ASN A 138 9.19 2.82 3.91
C ASN A 138 9.46 2.91 5.42
N ILE A 139 8.97 3.95 6.10
CA ILE A 139 9.10 4.08 7.56
C ILE A 139 8.35 2.95 8.26
N ALA A 140 7.11 2.68 7.87
CA ALA A 140 6.30 1.62 8.46
C ALA A 140 6.95 0.23 8.26
N HIS A 141 7.51 -0.02 7.08
CA HIS A 141 8.26 -1.23 6.76
C HIS A 141 9.49 -1.37 7.66
N PHE A 142 10.31 -0.32 7.76
CA PHE A 142 11.49 -0.31 8.63
C PHE A 142 11.15 -0.57 10.10
N LEU A 143 10.12 0.11 10.63
CA LEU A 143 9.67 -0.06 12.01
C LEU A 143 9.15 -1.48 12.27
N ARG A 144 8.38 -2.04 11.33
CA ARG A 144 7.90 -3.43 11.41
C ARG A 144 9.04 -4.43 11.42
N VAL A 145 9.95 -4.35 10.46
CA VAL A 145 11.13 -5.23 10.37
C VAL A 145 11.94 -5.16 11.66
N ARG A 146 12.26 -3.95 12.13
CA ARG A 146 13.00 -3.75 13.38
C ARG A 146 12.26 -4.34 14.59
N LYS A 147 10.93 -4.23 14.64
CA LYS A 147 10.12 -4.72 15.77
C LYS A 147 10.01 -6.24 15.78
N ILE A 148 9.75 -6.87 14.62
CA ILE A 148 9.59 -8.31 14.50
C ILE A 148 10.93 -9.02 14.67
N ASP A 149 11.96 -8.58 13.95
CA ASP A 149 13.23 -9.30 13.90
C ASP A 149 13.94 -9.27 15.28
N ARG A 150 13.81 -8.16 16.04
CA ARG A 150 14.39 -8.00 17.38
C ARG A 150 13.55 -8.60 18.53
N ALA A 151 12.35 -9.11 18.27
CA ALA A 151 11.52 -9.69 19.32
C ALA A 151 12.14 -11.01 19.83
N PRO A 152 12.43 -11.17 21.14
CA PRO A 152 13.08 -12.38 21.65
C PRO A 152 12.13 -13.57 21.75
N SER A 153 10.82 -13.33 21.86
CA SER A 153 9.80 -14.38 21.85
C SER A 153 8.47 -13.88 21.25
N PRO A 154 7.59 -14.77 20.78
CA PRO A 154 6.26 -14.41 20.28
C PRO A 154 5.38 -13.68 21.31
N GLU A 155 5.58 -13.93 22.60
CA GLU A 155 4.83 -13.27 23.67
C GLU A 155 5.04 -11.74 23.67
N ASN A 156 6.22 -11.27 23.27
CA ASN A 156 6.53 -9.85 23.14
C ASN A 156 5.79 -9.16 21.97
N LEU A 157 5.20 -9.95 21.08
CA LEU A 157 4.41 -9.49 19.94
C LEU A 157 2.90 -9.71 20.14
N LYS A 158 2.46 -10.16 21.32
CA LYS A 158 1.03 -10.34 21.61
C LYS A 158 0.28 -9.01 21.50
N GLY A 159 -0.74 -8.97 20.64
CA GLY A 159 -1.54 -7.77 20.39
C GLY A 159 -0.82 -6.69 19.58
N TYR A 160 0.37 -6.98 19.04
CA TYR A 160 1.10 -6.08 18.15
C TYR A 160 0.27 -5.68 16.94
N THR A 161 -0.48 -6.61 16.34
CA THR A 161 -1.28 -6.36 15.13
C THR A 161 -2.31 -5.27 15.35
N MET A 162 -3.06 -5.33 16.45
CA MET A 162 -4.11 -4.34 16.74
C MET A 162 -3.53 -2.98 17.09
N LYS A 163 -2.40 -2.94 17.81
CA LYS A 163 -1.68 -1.70 18.09
C LYS A 163 -1.15 -1.07 16.80
N SER A 164 -0.55 -1.89 15.93
CA SER A 164 -0.05 -1.46 14.62
C SER A 164 -1.19 -0.94 13.74
N LEU A 165 -2.34 -1.63 13.72
CA LEU A 165 -3.52 -1.19 12.99
C LEU A 165 -4.04 0.16 13.51
N ALA A 166 -4.14 0.34 14.83
CA ALA A 166 -4.57 1.61 15.42
C ALA A 166 -3.64 2.78 15.03
N VAL A 167 -2.32 2.54 15.05
CA VAL A 167 -1.33 3.53 14.58
C VAL A 167 -1.50 3.83 13.10
N GLN A 168 -1.66 2.80 12.25
CA GLN A 168 -1.85 2.97 10.81
C GLN A 168 -3.13 3.76 10.49
N ILE A 169 -4.24 3.46 11.16
CA ILE A 169 -5.49 4.21 11.01
C ILE A 169 -5.29 5.65 11.45
N SER A 170 -4.65 5.89 12.60
CA SER A 170 -4.40 7.25 13.12
C SER A 170 -3.56 8.07 12.15
N VAL A 171 -2.46 7.50 11.65
CA VAL A 171 -1.59 8.15 10.66
C VAL A 171 -2.35 8.40 9.35
N GLY A 172 -3.14 7.44 8.88
CA GLY A 172 -3.96 7.57 7.68
C GLY A 172 -4.98 8.69 7.79
N VAL A 173 -5.68 8.80 8.92
CA VAL A 173 -6.64 9.89 9.19
C VAL A 173 -5.95 11.25 9.20
N ILE A 174 -4.78 11.36 9.84
CA ILE A 174 -4.02 12.62 9.88
C ILE A 174 -3.60 13.04 8.47
N ILE A 175 -3.03 12.11 7.69
CA ILE A 175 -2.60 12.40 6.30
C ILE A 175 -3.81 12.76 5.44
N GLY A 176 -4.90 11.99 5.52
CA GLY A 176 -6.13 12.26 4.76
C GLY A 176 -6.76 13.61 5.08
N PHE A 177 -6.74 14.01 6.35
CA PHE A 177 -7.18 15.34 6.77
C PHE A 177 -6.30 16.44 6.17
N LEU A 178 -4.97 16.32 6.28
CA LEU A 178 -4.01 17.29 5.73
C LEU A 178 -4.14 17.43 4.20
N LEU A 179 -4.30 16.32 3.49
CA LEU A 179 -4.52 16.33 2.04
C LEU A 179 -5.84 17.02 1.67
N THR A 180 -6.93 16.71 2.37
CA THR A 180 -8.23 17.34 2.14
C THR A 180 -8.17 18.86 2.36
N VAL A 181 -7.56 19.30 3.47
CA VAL A 181 -7.37 20.74 3.75
C VAL A 181 -6.54 21.38 2.64
N GLY A 182 -5.43 20.75 2.24
CA GLY A 182 -4.59 21.24 1.15
C GLY A 182 -5.33 21.40 -0.17
N ILE A 183 -6.16 20.42 -0.55
CA ILE A 183 -7.00 20.47 -1.75
C ILE A 183 -7.99 21.62 -1.68
N ILE A 184 -8.70 21.76 -0.56
CA ILE A 184 -9.72 22.81 -0.38
C ILE A 184 -9.06 24.20 -0.46
N THR A 185 -7.94 24.41 0.25
CA THR A 185 -7.23 25.70 0.21
C THR A 185 -6.71 26.01 -1.20
N TRP A 186 -6.15 25.02 -1.91
CA TRP A 186 -5.72 25.19 -3.28
C TRP A 186 -6.87 25.53 -4.23
N ALA A 187 -8.01 24.86 -4.09
CA ALA A 187 -9.20 25.12 -4.90
C ALA A 187 -9.74 26.55 -4.66
N ILE A 188 -9.83 26.99 -3.40
CA ILE A 188 -10.27 28.35 -3.04
C ILE A 188 -9.32 29.39 -3.65
N HIS A 189 -8.00 29.23 -3.47
CA HIS A 189 -7.02 30.16 -4.00
C HIS A 189 -7.08 30.25 -5.54
N SER A 190 -7.22 29.10 -6.21
CA SER A 190 -7.30 29.05 -7.68
C SER A 190 -8.59 29.69 -8.21
N SER A 191 -9.69 29.61 -7.46
CA SER A 191 -10.95 30.27 -7.82
C SER A 191 -10.94 31.79 -7.63
N ALA A 192 -10.06 32.31 -6.78
CA ALA A 192 -9.95 33.75 -6.49
C ALA A 192 -9.04 34.51 -7.48
N GLN A 193 -8.40 33.82 -8.43
CA GLN A 193 -7.55 34.43 -9.47
C GLN A 193 -8.30 34.67 -10.80
N TRP A 194 -9.62 34.49 -10.81
CA TRP A 194 -10.53 34.81 -11.92
C TRP A 194 -11.51 35.90 -11.50
#